data_AF-A0A3N5XHF2-F1
#
_entry.id   AF-A0A3N5XHF2-F1
#
_cell.length_a   1.000
_cell.length_b   1.000
_cell.length_c   1.000
_cell.angle_alpha   90.00
_cell.angle_beta   90.00
_cell.angle_gamma   90.00
#
_symmetry.space_group_name_H-M   'P 1'
#
loop_
_entity.id
_entity.type
_entity.pdbx_description
1 polymer ?
#
loop_
_entity_poly.entity_id
_entity_poly.type
_entity_poly.pdbx_seq_one_letter_code
_entity_poly.pdbx_strand_id
1 'polypeptide(L)' 'GVGITEQGFNLLADLWAATLAAIKDCPCEEGCPSCIYSPKCGNNNEPLDKRAAVWILESLLKT' A
#
# COMPACT_ATOMS: atom_id res chain seq x y z
N GLY A 1 -13.21 9.01 21.31
CA GLY A 1 -12.23 8.26 20.50
C GLY A 1 -10.93 8.17 21.26
N VAL A 2 -10.10 7.17 21.00
CA VAL A 2 -8.80 6.95 21.68
C VAL A 2 -7.61 7.57 20.91
N GLY A 3 -7.86 8.50 19.99
CA GLY A 3 -6.81 9.24 19.26
C GLY A 3 -6.15 8.53 18.07
N ILE A 4 -6.53 7.27 17.75
CA ILE A 4 -5.87 6.49 16.68
C ILE A 4 -5.93 7.16 15.31
N THR A 5 -7.10 7.67 14.90
CA THR A 5 -7.27 8.31 13.59
C THR A 5 -6.46 9.60 13.48
N GLU A 6 -6.41 10.39 14.56
CA GLU A 6 -5.64 11.64 14.62
C GLU A 6 -4.14 11.36 14.53
N GLN A 7 -3.66 10.39 15.31
CA GLN A 7 -2.26 9.97 15.24
C GLN A 7 -1.91 9.35 13.89
N GLY A 8 -2.82 8.56 13.30
CA GLY A 8 -2.65 7.98 11.97
C GLY A 8 -2.56 9.04 10.87
N PHE A 9 -3.31 10.14 10.99
CA PHE A 9 -3.20 11.26 10.08
C PHE A 9 -1.83 11.95 10.17
N ASN A 10 -1.32 12.16 11.39
CA ASN A 10 0.00 12.75 11.59
C ASN A 10 1.16 11.86 11.08
N LEU A 11 0.94 10.54 11.04
CA LEU A 11 1.93 9.55 10.58
C LEU A 11 1.74 9.12 9.12
N LEU A 12 0.83 9.74 8.37
CA LEU A 12 0.39 9.22 7.07
C LEU A 12 1.54 9.05 6.05
N ALA A 13 2.42 10.06 5.94
CA ALA A 13 3.56 10.01 5.03
C ALA A 13 4.55 8.89 5.40
N ASP A 14 4.85 8.72 6.69
CA ASP A 14 5.73 7.65 7.18
C ASP A 14 5.13 6.26 6.93
N LEU A 15 3.82 6.12 7.15
CA LEU A 15 3.09 4.88 6.87
C LEU A 15 3.09 4.56 5.37
N TRP A 16 2.92 5.55 4.49
CA TRP A 16 3.02 5.36 3.04
C TRP A 16 4.43 4.99 2.60
N ALA A 17 5.47 5.63 3.14
CA ALA A 17 6.85 5.30 2.84
C ALA A 17 7.20 3.86 3.29
N ALA A 18 6.78 3.46 4.50
CA ALA A 18 6.96 2.10 4.99
C ALA A 18 6.19 1.07 4.14
N THR A 19 4.98 1.39 3.70
CA THR A 19 4.18 0.54 2.80
C THR A 19 4.86 0.39 1.44
N LEU A 20 5.39 1.48 0.87
CA LEU A 20 6.13 1.45 -0.39
C LEU A 20 7.37 0.56 -0.30
N ALA A 21 8.13 0.66 0.80
CA ALA A 21 9.28 -0.20 1.04
C ALA A 21 8.86 -1.68 1.12
N ALA A 22 7.83 -2.01 1.91
CA ALA A 22 7.33 -3.38 2.04
C ALA A 22 6.87 -3.98 0.70
N ILE A 23 6.22 -3.19 -0.17
CA ILE A 23 5.81 -3.64 -1.49
C ILE A 23 7.03 -3.86 -2.40
N LYS A 24 8.01 -2.94 -2.38
CA LYS A 24 9.24 -3.06 -3.20
C LYS A 24 10.09 -4.27 -2.80
N ASP A 25 10.22 -4.55 -1.50
CA ASP A 25 11.00 -5.66 -0.95
C ASP A 25 10.36 -7.04 -1.21
N CYS A 26 9.07 -7.09 -1.51
CA CYS A 26 8.40 -8.34 -1.87
C CYS A 26 9.01 -8.90 -3.18
N PRO A 27 9.43 -10.19 -3.23
CA PRO A 27 10.14 -10.75 -4.38
C PRO A 27 9.25 -11.01 -5.62
N CYS A 28 7.94 -10.77 -5.55
CA CYS A 28 7.03 -10.98 -6.68
C CYS A 28 7.19 -9.90 -7.78
N GLU A 29 6.91 -10.29 -9.01
CA GLU A 29 6.98 -9.41 -10.18
C GLU A 29 5.65 -8.66 -10.42
N GLU A 30 4.56 -9.41 -10.58
CA GLU A 30 3.25 -8.84 -10.92
C GLU A 30 2.49 -8.33 -9.69
N GLY A 31 2.57 -9.02 -8.56
CA GLY A 31 1.79 -8.74 -7.36
C GLY A 31 1.32 -10.03 -6.71
N CYS A 32 1.20 -10.07 -5.38
CA CYS A 32 0.84 -11.30 -4.67
C CYS A 32 0.04 -11.03 -3.38
N PRO A 33 -0.57 -12.08 -2.80
CA PRO A 33 -1.30 -11.99 -1.54
C PRO A 33 -0.52 -11.35 -0.38
N SER A 34 0.80 -11.45 -0.40
CA SER A 34 1.67 -10.96 0.68
C SER A 34 1.98 -9.47 0.60
N CYS A 35 1.74 -8.80 -0.53
CA CYS A 35 2.09 -7.38 -0.68
C CYS A 35 0.91 -6.45 -0.99
N ILE A 36 0.01 -6.82 -1.90
CA ILE A 36 -1.03 -5.91 -2.41
C ILE A 36 -2.43 -6.52 -2.42
N TYR A 37 -2.72 -7.39 -1.45
CA TYR A 37 -4.01 -8.06 -1.32
C TYR A 37 -5.01 -7.27 -0.48
N SER A 38 -6.25 -7.23 -0.95
CA SER A 38 -7.38 -6.78 -0.16
C SER A 38 -8.34 -7.95 0.12
N PRO A 39 -8.64 -8.26 1.40
CA PRO A 39 -9.67 -9.23 1.77
C PRO A 39 -11.09 -8.73 1.46
N LYS A 40 -11.22 -7.49 0.96
CA LYS A 40 -12.48 -6.85 0.58
C LYS A 40 -12.61 -6.65 -0.93
N CYS A 41 -11.70 -7.20 -1.74
CA CYS A 41 -11.80 -7.10 -3.19
C CYS A 41 -12.98 -7.92 -3.73
N GLY A 42 -13.84 -7.29 -4.54
CA GLY A 42 -15.00 -7.96 -5.17
C GLY A 42 -14.67 -8.73 -6.46
N ASN A 43 -13.46 -8.59 -6.99
CA ASN A 43 -13.01 -9.23 -8.23
C ASN A 43 -11.83 -10.19 -8.00
N ASN A 44 -11.81 -10.90 -6.85
CA ASN A 44 -10.77 -11.86 -6.48
C ASN A 44 -9.33 -11.33 -6.52
N ASN A 45 -9.13 -10.02 -6.44
CA ASN A 45 -7.85 -9.35 -6.62
C ASN A 45 -7.20 -9.62 -7.99
N GLU A 46 -7.99 -9.78 -9.07
CA GLU A 46 -7.44 -9.95 -10.42
C GLU A 46 -7.65 -8.70 -11.30
N PRO A 47 -6.58 -8.15 -11.90
CA PRO A 47 -5.16 -8.46 -11.64
C PRO A 47 -4.65 -7.83 -10.32
N LEU A 48 -3.66 -8.47 -9.70
CA LEU A 48 -2.78 -7.81 -8.74
C LEU A 48 -1.69 -7.09 -9.54
N ASP A 49 -1.66 -5.76 -9.47
CA ASP A 49 -0.69 -4.92 -10.18
C ASP A 49 0.21 -4.15 -9.20
N LYS A 50 1.39 -4.72 -8.95
CA LYS A 50 2.44 -4.19 -8.09
C LYS A 50 3.00 -2.88 -8.64
N ARG A 51 3.11 -2.75 -9.98
CA ARG A 51 3.68 -1.55 -10.60
C ARG A 51 2.74 -0.37 -10.41
N ALA A 52 1.43 -0.58 -10.59
CA ALA A 52 0.41 0.41 -10.29
C ALA A 52 0.40 0.80 -8.80
N ALA A 53 0.48 -0.17 -7.89
CA ALA A 53 0.53 0.10 -6.45
C ALA A 53 1.75 0.96 -6.05
N VAL A 54 2.93 0.64 -6.58
CA VAL A 54 4.16 1.43 -6.38
C VAL A 54 3.99 2.84 -6.94
N TRP A 55 3.47 2.98 -8.15
CA TRP A 55 3.29 4.28 -8.80
C TRP A 55 2.31 5.19 -8.02
N ILE A 56 1.21 4.64 -7.49
CA ILE A 56 0.25 5.38 -6.67
C ILE A 56 0.93 5.88 -5.39
N LEU A 57 1.62 5.02 -4.65
CA LEU A 57 2.30 5.40 -3.41
C LEU A 57 3.40 6.45 -3.64
N GLU A 58 4.20 6.29 -4.70
CA GLU A 58 5.20 7.29 -5.09
C GLU A 58 4.58 8.63 -5.48
N SER A 59 3.37 8.63 -6.07
CA SER A 59 2.65 9.85 -6.40
C SER A 59 2.11 10.54 -5.16
N LEU A 60 1.57 9.78 -4.20
CA LEU A 60 1.10 10.31 -2.91
C LEU A 60 2.23 10.94 -2.10
N LEU A 61 3.44 10.36 -2.11
CA LEU A 61 4.61 10.88 -1.40
C LEU A 61 5.27 12.11 -2.04
N LYS A 62 4.85 12.51 -3.25
CA LYS A 62 5.32 13.74 -3.92
C LYS A 62 4.47 14.97 -3.60
N THR A 63 3.40 14.80 -2.82
CA THR A 63 2.47 15.86 -2.42
C THR A 63 2.93 16.51 -1.12
#